data_AF-A0A8K1FS63-F1
#
_entry.id   AF-A0A8K1FS63-F1
#
_cell.length_a   1.000
_cell.length_b   1.000
_cell.length_c   1.000
_cell.angle_alpha   90.00
_cell.angle_beta   90.00
_cell.angle_gamma   90.00
#
_symmetry.space_group_name_H-M   'P 1'
#
loop_
_entity.id
_entity.type
_entity.pdbx_description
1 polymer ?
#
loop_
_entity_poly.entity_id
_entity_poly.type
_entity_poly.pdbx_seq_one_letter_code
_entity_poly.pdbx_strand_id
1 'polypeptide(L)'
;MTDEASRCMYPSKPCSNPRAVKVGGELHKLCEQHRRKANLNQQRSQYRKRLRELEEMQQRMDEDFADAQRLIEETDALVGAMGPDDNLTDEDLAILIALLDD
;
A
#
# COMPACT_ATOMS: atom_id res chain seq x y z
N MET A 1 -37.16 -38.44 12.98
CA MET A 1 -37.50 -37.38 12.02
C MET A 1 -36.57 -36.20 12.29
N THR A 2 -35.49 -36.04 11.52
CA THR A 2 -34.63 -34.86 11.64
C THR A 2 -35.27 -33.74 10.84
N ASP A 3 -35.75 -32.72 11.53
CA ASP A 3 -36.43 -31.57 10.95
C ASP A 3 -35.51 -30.88 9.91
N GLU A 4 -35.93 -30.82 8.64
CA GLU A 4 -35.18 -30.21 7.54
C GLU A 4 -34.89 -28.73 7.84
N ALA A 5 -35.74 -28.09 8.66
CA ALA A 5 -35.52 -26.75 9.16
C ALA A 5 -34.28 -26.63 10.06
N SER A 6 -33.69 -27.71 10.58
CA SER A 6 -32.50 -27.63 11.45
C SER A 6 -31.18 -27.79 10.69
N ARG A 7 -31.22 -28.07 9.38
CA ARG A 7 -30.04 -28.39 8.58
C ARG A 7 -29.29 -27.16 8.08
N CYS A 8 -27.99 -27.34 7.89
CA CYS A 8 -27.11 -26.33 7.33
C CYS A 8 -27.55 -25.89 5.92
N MET A 9 -27.71 -24.59 5.73
CA MET A 9 -28.10 -23.97 4.45
C MET A 9 -26.86 -23.66 3.58
N TYR A 10 -25.99 -24.65 3.38
CA TYR A 10 -24.81 -24.46 2.51
C TYR A 10 -25.24 -24.45 1.03
N PRO A 11 -24.94 -23.39 0.24
CA PRO A 11 -25.57 -23.21 -1.07
C PRO A 11 -25.17 -24.24 -2.12
N SER A 12 -23.91 -24.69 -2.12
CA SER A 12 -23.38 -25.51 -3.22
C SER A 12 -23.75 -26.97 -3.10
N LYS A 13 -23.84 -27.50 -1.87
CA LYS A 13 -24.15 -28.92 -1.62
C LYS A 13 -25.02 -29.07 -0.37
N PRO A 14 -26.07 -29.89 -0.40
CA PRO A 14 -26.90 -30.15 0.77
C PRO A 14 -26.04 -30.74 1.89
N CYS A 15 -26.13 -30.13 3.08
CA CYS A 15 -25.33 -30.52 4.24
C CYS A 15 -26.24 -31.03 5.34
N SER A 16 -25.99 -32.25 5.82
CA SER A 16 -26.82 -32.89 6.87
C SER A 16 -26.52 -32.44 8.29
N ASN A 17 -25.46 -31.65 8.48
CA ASN A 17 -25.09 -31.16 9.80
C ASN A 17 -26.08 -30.11 10.30
N PRO A 18 -26.36 -30.07 11.62
CA PRO A 18 -27.24 -29.07 12.19
C PRO A 18 -26.63 -27.66 12.07
N ARG A 19 -27.51 -26.66 12.04
CA ARG A 19 -27.13 -25.24 12.12
C ARG A 19 -26.38 -24.98 13.43
N ALA A 20 -25.30 -24.21 13.35
CA ALA A 20 -24.56 -23.84 14.55
C ALA A 20 -25.36 -22.82 15.38
N VAL A 21 -25.19 -22.84 16.69
CA VAL A 21 -25.82 -21.87 17.59
C VAL A 21 -24.86 -20.71 17.84
N LYS A 22 -25.35 -19.48 17.73
CA LYS A 22 -24.63 -18.26 18.12
C LYS A 22 -24.57 -18.18 19.64
N VAL A 23 -23.65 -17.39 20.19
CA VAL A 23 -23.54 -17.17 21.66
C VAL A 23 -24.87 -16.69 22.28
N GLY A 24 -25.68 -15.93 21.52
CA GLY A 24 -27.01 -15.47 21.95
C GLY A 24 -28.16 -16.47 21.76
N GLY A 25 -27.89 -17.74 21.43
CA GLY A 25 -28.91 -18.78 21.25
C GLY A 25 -29.57 -18.84 19.87
N GLU A 26 -29.37 -17.84 19.00
CA GLU A 26 -29.88 -17.84 17.62
C GLU A 26 -29.13 -18.83 16.72
N LEU A 27 -29.83 -19.49 15.80
CA LEU A 27 -29.21 -20.38 14.81
C LEU A 27 -28.52 -19.59 13.68
N HIS A 28 -27.26 -19.93 13.42
CA HIS A 28 -26.58 -19.52 12.19
C HIS A 28 -27.18 -20.20 10.96
N LYS A 29 -27.00 -19.60 9.77
CA LYS A 29 -27.39 -20.22 8.50
C LYS A 29 -26.62 -21.51 8.18
N LEU A 30 -25.39 -21.61 8.67
CA LEU A 30 -24.45 -22.70 8.38
C LEU A 30 -24.16 -23.54 9.63
N CYS A 31 -23.74 -24.79 9.42
CA CYS A 31 -23.15 -25.61 10.47
C CYS A 31 -21.76 -25.08 10.87
N GLU A 32 -21.26 -25.58 11.99
CA GLU A 32 -19.95 -25.22 12.53
C GLU A 32 -18.80 -25.43 11.53
N GLN A 33 -18.83 -26.56 10.81
CA GLN A 33 -17.83 -26.90 9.81
C GLN A 33 -17.81 -25.88 8.65
N HIS A 34 -18.97 -25.52 8.11
CA HIS A 34 -19.06 -24.57 7.02
C HIS A 34 -18.78 -23.13 7.48
N ARG A 35 -19.13 -22.76 8.72
CA ARG A 35 -18.71 -21.48 9.32
C ARG A 35 -17.20 -21.33 9.37
N ARG A 36 -16.48 -22.35 9.85
CA ARG A 36 -15.01 -22.29 9.90
C ARG A 36 -14.38 -22.18 8.52
N LYS A 37 -14.90 -22.93 7.53
CA LYS A 37 -14.45 -22.80 6.13
C LYS A 37 -14.71 -21.40 5.57
N ALA A 38 -15.89 -20.83 5.82
CA ALA A 38 -16.21 -19.48 5.39
C ALA A 38 -15.26 -18.44 6.01
N ASN A 39 -14.98 -18.54 7.31
CA ASN A 39 -14.02 -17.67 7.99
C ASN A 39 -12.61 -17.79 7.40
N LEU A 40 -12.13 -19.02 7.17
CA LEU A 40 -10.83 -19.25 6.53
C LEU A 40 -10.78 -18.66 5.11
N ASN A 41 -11.85 -18.79 4.33
CA ASN A 41 -11.93 -18.20 3.00
C ASN A 41 -11.96 -16.67 3.06
N GLN A 42 -12.67 -16.10 4.02
CA GLN A 42 -12.69 -14.65 4.26
C GLN A 42 -11.29 -14.14 4.62
N GLN A 43 -10.59 -14.81 5.55
CA GLN A 43 -9.22 -14.49 5.92
C GLN A 43 -8.26 -14.59 4.73
N ARG A 44 -8.35 -15.65 3.93
CA ARG A 44 -7.55 -15.81 2.70
C ARG A 44 -7.81 -14.68 1.70
N SER A 45 -9.07 -14.31 1.50
CA SER A 45 -9.44 -13.21 0.60
C SER A 45 -8.88 -11.88 1.09
N GLN A 46 -9.02 -11.57 2.38
CA GLN A 46 -8.47 -10.37 3.00
C GLN A 46 -6.94 -10.33 2.94
N TYR A 47 -6.27 -11.46 3.16
CA TYR A 47 -4.82 -11.56 3.01
C TYR A 47 -4.38 -11.25 1.57
N ARG A 48 -5.03 -11.86 0.57
CA ARG A 48 -4.76 -11.55 -0.85
C ARG A 48 -5.02 -10.09 -1.20
N LYS A 49 -6.04 -9.46 -0.59
CA LYS A 49 -6.31 -8.04 -0.77
C LYS A 49 -5.17 -7.18 -0.23
N ARG A 50 -4.72 -7.46 1.01
CA ARG A 50 -3.59 -6.74 1.63
C ARG A 50 -2.28 -6.89 0.85
N LEU A 51 -2.02 -8.08 0.30
CA LEU A 51 -0.84 -8.28 -0.55
C LEU A 51 -0.88 -7.39 -1.80
N ARG A 52 -2.02 -7.32 -2.50
CA ARG A 52 -2.16 -6.42 -3.66
C ARG A 52 -2.01 -4.95 -3.27
N GLU A 53 -2.61 -4.53 -2.16
CA GLU A 53 -2.47 -3.16 -1.66
C GLU A 53 -0.99 -2.82 -1.34
N LEU A 54 -0.22 -3.79 -0.83
CA LEU A 54 1.21 -3.63 -0.58
C LEU A 54 2.03 -3.60 -1.88
N GLU A 55 1.71 -4.47 -2.85
CA GLU A 55 2.35 -4.47 -4.18
C GLU A 55 2.10 -3.14 -4.91
N GLU A 56 0.86 -2.65 -4.90
CA GLU A 56 0.50 -1.34 -5.46
C GLU A 56 1.22 -0.19 -4.74
N MET A 57 1.40 -0.29 -3.41
CA MET A 57 2.18 0.70 -2.65
C MET A 57 3.65 0.66 -3.02
N GLN A 58 4.23 -0.53 -3.16
CA GLN A 58 5.62 -0.69 -3.57
C GLN A 58 5.84 -0.12 -4.97
N GLN A 59 4.95 -0.40 -5.91
CA GLN A 59 5.01 0.16 -7.27
C GLN A 59 5.01 1.68 -7.26
N ARG A 60 4.11 2.31 -6.49
CA ARG A 60 4.09 3.77 -6.35
C ARG A 60 5.40 4.31 -5.76
N MET A 61 5.95 3.64 -4.74
CA MET A 61 7.23 4.04 -4.15
C MET A 61 8.38 3.91 -5.15
N ASP A 62 8.39 2.87 -5.98
CA ASP A 62 9.42 2.65 -7.01
C ASP A 62 9.31 3.72 -8.11
N GLU A 63 8.10 4.11 -8.50
CA GLU A 63 7.84 5.22 -9.43
C GLU A 63 8.30 6.56 -8.84
N ASP A 64 7.89 6.89 -7.61
CA ASP A 64 8.31 8.10 -6.90
C ASP A 64 9.84 8.18 -6.75
N PHE A 65 10.49 7.04 -6.50
CA PHE A 65 11.96 6.96 -6.42
C PHE A 65 12.63 7.22 -7.77
N ALA A 66 12.11 6.64 -8.85
CA ALA A 66 12.62 6.88 -10.20
C ALA A 66 12.44 8.35 -10.63
N ASP A 67 11.32 8.97 -10.26
CA ASP A 67 11.07 10.40 -10.49
C ASP A 67 12.06 11.28 -9.73
N ALA A 68 12.29 10.98 -8.44
CA ALA A 68 13.27 11.69 -7.63
C ALA A 68 14.68 11.57 -8.21
N GLN A 69 15.08 10.38 -8.68
CA GLN A 69 16.39 10.18 -9.29
C GLN A 69 16.55 11.02 -10.56
N ARG A 70 15.51 11.10 -11.42
CA ARG A 70 15.54 11.95 -12.63
C ARG A 70 15.68 13.42 -12.29
N LEU A 71 14.97 13.89 -11.27
CA LEU A 71 15.08 15.28 -10.81
C LEU A 71 16.48 15.60 -10.29
N ILE A 72 17.11 14.68 -9.55
CA ILE A 72 18.49 14.84 -9.09
C ILE A 72 19.44 14.97 -10.29
N GLU A 73 19.34 14.07 -11.27
CA GLU A 73 20.17 14.11 -12.47
C GLU A 73 19.98 15.42 -13.27
N GLU A 74 18.75 15.91 -13.37
CA GLU A 74 18.44 17.20 -14.00
C GLU A 74 19.06 18.37 -13.21
N THR A 75 18.95 18.37 -11.87
CA THR A 75 19.56 19.40 -11.03
C THR A 75 21.08 19.37 -11.10
N ASP A 76 21.70 18.21 -11.09
CA ASP A 76 23.16 18.06 -11.21
C ASP A 76 23.66 18.54 -12.57
N ALA A 77 22.90 18.31 -13.65
CA ALA A 77 23.22 18.84 -14.97
C ALA A 77 23.13 20.37 -15.02
N LEU A 78 22.10 20.95 -14.37
CA LEU A 78 21.96 22.41 -14.26
C LEU A 78 23.08 23.02 -13.42
N VAL A 79 23.38 22.43 -12.26
CA VAL A 79 24.50 22.86 -11.39
C VAL A 79 25.84 22.65 -12.09
N GLY A 80 26.03 21.59 -12.86
CA GLY A 80 27.25 21.39 -13.66
C GLY A 80 27.38 22.37 -14.83
N ALA A 81 26.27 22.81 -15.41
CA ALA A 81 26.25 23.86 -16.43
C ALA A 81 26.48 25.26 -15.84
N MET A 82 26.02 25.48 -14.61
CA MET A 82 26.48 26.56 -13.73
C MET A 82 27.86 26.19 -13.18
N GLY A 83 28.86 26.06 -14.07
CA GLY A 83 30.23 25.67 -13.70
C GLY A 83 30.75 26.46 -12.49
N PRO A 84 31.78 25.98 -11.77
CA PRO A 84 32.16 26.55 -10.48
C PRO A 84 32.39 28.05 -10.63
N ASP A 85 31.47 28.85 -10.10
CA ASP A 85 31.63 30.29 -9.92
C ASP A 85 32.53 30.51 -8.69
N ASP A 86 33.73 29.91 -8.76
CA ASP A 86 34.81 30.05 -7.80
C ASP A 86 35.93 30.94 -8.37
N ASN A 87 35.68 31.64 -9.48
CA ASN A 87 36.56 32.71 -9.94
C ASN A 87 35.79 34.03 -9.90
N LEU A 88 35.65 34.57 -8.69
CA LEU A 88 35.52 36.00 -8.51
C LEU A 88 36.63 36.65 -9.34
N THR A 89 36.27 37.31 -10.44
CA THR A 89 37.30 37.86 -11.33
C THR A 89 38.01 39.01 -10.63
N ASP A 90 39.24 39.33 -11.05
CA ASP A 90 39.96 40.48 -10.49
C ASP A 90 39.16 41.79 -10.65
N GLU A 91 38.31 41.86 -11.66
CA GLU A 91 37.37 42.97 -11.90
C GLU A 91 36.24 42.99 -10.87
N ASP A 92 35.63 41.83 -10.58
CA ASP A 92 34.58 41.70 -9.56
C ASP A 92 35.12 42.01 -8.15
N LEU A 93 36.35 41.57 -7.86
CA LEU A 93 37.04 41.89 -6.61
C LEU A 93 37.33 43.38 -6.49
N ALA A 94 37.75 44.04 -7.58
CA ALA A 94 38.01 45.48 -7.58
C ALA A 94 36.72 46.29 -7.34
N ILE A 95 35.59 45.87 -7.91
CA ILE A 95 34.29 46.51 -7.68
C ILE A 95 33.86 46.37 -6.21
N LEU A 96 34.04 45.19 -5.61
CA LEU A 96 33.72 44.97 -4.20
C LEU A 96 34.59 45.78 -3.25
N ILE A 97 35.88 45.91 -3.54
CA ILE A 97 36.79 46.76 -2.76
C ILE A 97 36.33 48.22 -2.83
N ALA A 98 35.99 48.71 -4.02
CA ALA A 98 35.53 50.09 -4.21
C ALA A 98 34.21 50.39 -3.48
N LEU A 99 33.31 49.41 -3.34
CA LEU A 99 32.04 49.55 -2.61
C LEU A 99 32.18 49.47 -1.09
N LEU A 100 33.29 48.91 -0.58
CA LEU A 100 33.57 48.78 0.85
C LEU A 100 34.41 49.95 1.41
N ASP A 101 34.99 50.76 0.51
CA ASP A 101 35.83 51.92 0.84
C ASP A 101 35.06 53.27 0.83
N ASP A 102 33.75 53.27 0.55
CA ASP A 102 32.79 54.38 0.81
C ASP A 102 32.11 54.22 2.20
#